data_AF-A0A923I669-F1
#
_entry.id   AF-A0A923I669-F1
#
_cell.length_a   1.000
_cell.length_b   1.000
_cell.length_c   1.000
_cell.angle_alpha   90.00
_cell.angle_beta   90.00
_cell.angle_gamma   90.00
#
_symmetry.space_group_name_H-M   'P 1'
#
loop_
_entity.id
_entity.type
_entity.pdbx_description
1 polymer ?
#
loop_
_entity_poly.entity_id
_entity_poly.type
_entity_poly.pdbx_seq_one_letter_code
_entity_poly.pdbx_strand_id
1 'polypeptide(L)'
;EVWLRNRLLTLSTQSETTKAINYMLNQWHALNYYCEDGVAEMDNNIAENALRGCCLGRKNFLFLGSDSGGERAAAMHSLIGTAK
;
A
#
# COMPACT_ATOMS: atom_id res chain seq x y z
N GLU A 1 -1.67 20.08 3.42
CA GLU A 1 -0.34 20.11 4.06
C GLU A 1 -0.27 21.04 5.28
N VAL A 2 -0.56 22.33 5.12
CA VAL A 2 -0.37 23.37 6.17
C VAL A 2 -1.05 23.01 7.50
N TRP A 3 -2.30 22.53 7.47
CA TRP A 3 -3.02 22.14 8.68
C TRP A 3 -2.30 21.04 9.48
N LEU A 4 -1.74 20.04 8.81
CA LEU A 4 -1.02 18.93 9.45
C LEU A 4 0.28 19.39 10.09
N ARG A 5 1.01 20.28 9.40
CA ARG A 5 2.23 20.89 9.94
C ARG A 5 1.93 21.73 11.18
N ASN A 6 0.84 22.47 11.18
CA ASN A 6 0.39 23.20 12.36
C ASN A 6 -0.01 22.25 13.49
N ARG A 7 -0.65 21.12 13.18
CA ARG A 7 -1.04 20.13 14.18
C ARG A 7 0.18 19.48 14.85
N LEU A 8 1.24 19.21 14.09
CA LEU A 8 2.51 18.68 14.62
C LEU A 8 3.11 19.55 15.73
N LEU A 9 2.96 20.87 15.67
CA LEU A 9 3.46 21.79 16.71
C LEU A 9 2.76 21.61 18.06
N THR A 10 1.55 21.04 18.05
CA THR A 10 0.72 20.83 19.26
C THR A 10 0.82 19.42 19.82
N LEU A 11 1.45 18.49 19.09
CA LEU A 11 1.54 17.09 19.45
C LEU A 11 2.90 16.77 20.06
N SER A 12 2.91 15.80 20.99
CA SER A 12 4.18 15.25 21.48
C SER A 12 4.95 14.59 20.33
N THR A 13 6.24 14.85 20.25
CA THR A 13 7.13 14.34 19.20
C THR A 13 7.18 12.82 19.15
N GLN A 14 6.96 12.14 20.28
CA GLN A 14 6.99 10.68 20.36
C GLN A 14 5.62 10.00 20.19
N SER A 15 4.54 10.77 20.02
CA SER A 15 3.22 10.16 19.84
C SER A 15 3.12 9.40 18.52
N GLU A 16 2.37 8.30 18.50
CA GLU A 16 2.09 7.53 17.28
C GLU A 16 1.42 8.41 16.22
N THR A 17 0.57 9.36 16.63
CA THR A 17 -0.03 10.35 15.74
C THR A 17 1.02 11.22 15.04
N THR A 18 2.04 11.69 15.77
CA THR A 18 3.14 12.45 15.17
C THR A 18 3.91 11.61 14.15
N LYS A 19 4.20 10.34 14.46
CA LYS A 19 4.85 9.43 13.52
C LYS A 19 4.02 9.24 12.25
N ALA A 20 2.72 9.00 12.39
CA ALA A 20 1.81 8.82 11.27
C ALA A 20 1.71 10.09 10.39
N ILE A 21 1.57 11.28 11.00
CA ILE A 21 1.52 12.54 10.25
C ILE A 21 2.84 12.78 9.50
N ASN A 22 3.99 12.56 10.16
CA ASN A 22 5.29 12.71 9.50
C ASN A 22 5.47 11.74 8.33
N TYR A 23 5.07 10.47 8.51
CA TYR A 23 5.09 9.50 7.42
C TYR A 23 4.24 9.94 6.23
N MET A 24 3.02 10.39 6.48
CA MET A 24 2.12 10.90 5.43
C MET A 24 2.67 12.14 4.74
N LEU A 25 3.25 13.09 5.48
CA LEU A 25 3.88 14.30 4.92
C LEU A 25 5.10 13.96 4.06
N ASN A 26 5.87 12.92 4.41
CA ASN A 26 6.98 12.45 3.58
C ASN A 26 6.50 11.86 2.24
N GLN A 27 5.25 11.39 2.18
CA GLN A 27 4.63 10.85 0.97
C GLN A 27 3.66 11.83 0.29
N TRP A 28 3.70 13.11 0.68
CA TRP A 28 2.69 14.10 0.26
C TRP A 28 2.57 14.24 -1.26
N HIS A 29 3.69 14.21 -1.99
CA HIS A 29 3.69 14.25 -3.45
C HIS A 29 2.94 13.06 -4.05
N ALA A 30 3.24 11.83 -3.61
CA ALA A 30 2.57 10.63 -4.10
C ALA A 30 1.07 10.63 -3.78
N LEU A 31 0.70 11.09 -2.58
CA LEU A 31 -0.70 11.17 -2.15
C LEU A 31 -1.54 12.18 -2.93
N ASN A 32 -0.92 13.21 -3.53
CA ASN A 32 -1.62 14.21 -4.33
C ASN A 32 -1.49 13.99 -5.85
N TYR A 33 -0.87 12.89 -6.28
CA TYR A 33 -0.71 12.59 -7.71
C TYR A 33 -2.04 12.56 -8.46
N TYR A 34 -3.11 12.07 -7.82
CA TYR A 34 -4.46 12.05 -8.40
C TYR A 34 -5.02 13.45 -8.73
N CYS A 35 -4.52 14.51 -8.08
CA CYS A 35 -4.89 15.88 -8.41
C CYS A 35 -4.22 16.37 -9.70
N GLU A 36 -3.11 15.75 -10.11
CA GLU A 36 -2.33 16.12 -11.29
C GLU A 36 -2.74 15.31 -12.52
N ASP A 37 -3.14 14.04 -12.32
CA ASP A 37 -3.55 13.11 -13.37
C ASP A 37 -4.99 12.64 -13.12
N GLY A 38 -5.92 13.08 -13.98
CA GLY A 38 -7.34 12.73 -13.88
C GLY A 38 -7.67 11.26 -14.17
N VAL A 39 -6.70 10.46 -14.61
CA VAL A 39 -6.83 9.00 -14.76
C VAL A 39 -6.51 8.28 -13.44
N ALA A 40 -5.73 8.91 -12.56
CA ALA A 40 -5.36 8.31 -11.30
C ALA A 40 -6.51 8.40 -10.28
N GLU A 41 -6.82 7.26 -9.66
CA GLU A 41 -7.81 7.18 -8.60
C GLU A 41 -7.28 7.82 -7.31
N MET A 42 -8.18 8.44 -6.54
CA MET A 42 -7.84 9.05 -5.25
C MET A 42 -7.46 8.00 -4.19
N ASP A 43 -7.90 6.77 -4.36
CA ASP A 43 -7.62 5.65 -3.46
C ASP A 43 -6.90 4.50 -4.17
N ASN A 44 -6.33 3.59 -3.38
CA ASN A 44 -5.61 2.41 -3.86
C ASN A 44 -6.49 1.14 -3.82
N ASN A 45 -7.82 1.24 -3.71
CA ASN A 45 -8.70 0.09 -3.47
C ASN A 45 -8.57 -0.97 -4.57
N ILE A 46 -8.39 -0.55 -5.82
CA ILE A 46 -8.19 -1.46 -6.96
C ILE A 46 -6.95 -2.33 -6.74
N ALA A 47 -5.83 -1.69 -6.36
CA ALA A 47 -4.58 -2.39 -6.10
C ALA A 47 -4.68 -3.30 -4.88
N GLU A 48 -5.30 -2.85 -3.79
CA GLU A 48 -5.49 -3.65 -2.57
C GLU A 48 -6.39 -4.87 -2.83
N ASN A 49 -7.48 -4.70 -3.58
CA ASN A 49 -8.36 -5.79 -3.98
C ASN A 49 -7.66 -6.81 -4.88
N ALA A 50 -6.80 -6.36 -5.81
CA ALA A 50 -5.99 -7.24 -6.63
C ALA A 50 -5.01 -8.06 -5.78
N LEU A 51 -4.38 -7.45 -4.77
CA LEU A 51 -3.43 -8.10 -3.87
C LEU A 51 -4.10 -9.00 -2.82
N ARG A 52 -5.39 -8.79 -2.53
CA ARG A 52 -6.13 -9.52 -1.48
C ARG A 52 -6.05 -11.03 -1.64
N GLY A 53 -6.13 -11.55 -2.87
CA GLY A 53 -6.02 -12.99 -3.16
C GLY A 53 -4.68 -13.58 -2.73
N CYS A 54 -3.59 -12.89 -3.02
CA CYS A 54 -2.24 -13.28 -2.61
C CYS A 54 -2.08 -13.21 -1.08
N CYS A 55 -2.58 -12.14 -0.45
CA CYS A 55 -2.49 -11.94 0.99
C CYS A 55 -3.23 -13.02 1.79
N LEU A 56 -4.41 -13.44 1.33
CA LEU A 56 -5.17 -14.53 1.97
C LEU A 56 -4.43 -15.87 1.87
N GLY A 57 -3.82 -16.17 0.73
CA GLY A 57 -3.06 -17.41 0.52
C GLY A 57 -1.73 -17.48 1.29
N ARG A 58 -1.14 -16.34 1.66
CA ARG A 58 0.20 -16.28 2.29
C ARG A 58 0.34 -17.12 3.56
N LYS A 59 -0.72 -17.25 4.38
CA LYS A 59 -0.71 -18.11 5.57
C LYS A 59 -0.68 -19.62 5.23
N ASN A 60 -1.26 -20.01 4.09
CA ASN A 60 -1.31 -21.40 3.64
C ASN A 60 0.00 -21.85 2.98
N PHE A 61 0.82 -20.90 2.52
CA PHE A 61 2.08 -21.16 1.82
C PHE A 61 3.27 -20.51 2.53
N LEU A 62 3.21 -20.42 3.87
CA LEU A 62 4.25 -19.79 4.70
C LEU A 62 5.65 -20.40 4.48
N PHE A 63 5.69 -21.66 4.04
CA PHE A 63 6.89 -22.42 3.74
C PHE A 63 6.93 -22.82 2.25
N LEU A 64 6.86 -21.86 1.33
CA LEU A 64 7.28 -22.08 -0.05
C LEU A 64 8.75 -22.52 -0.01
N GLY A 65 8.97 -23.83 -0.03
CA GLY A 65 10.26 -24.46 0.27
C GLY A 65 11.33 -24.29 -0.80
N SER A 66 11.04 -23.55 -1.88
CA SER A 66 11.99 -23.20 -2.93
C SER A 66 11.59 -21.93 -3.67
N ASP A 67 12.59 -21.18 -4.15
CA ASP A 67 12.39 -19.97 -4.98
C ASP A 67 11.57 -20.30 -6.24
N SER A 68 11.82 -21.45 -6.85
CA SER A 68 11.08 -21.96 -8.00
C SER A 68 9.59 -22.19 -7.70
N GLY A 69 9.25 -22.56 -6.47
CA GLY A 69 7.86 -22.66 -6.02
C GLY A 69 7.20 -21.29 -5.90
N GLY A 70 7.94 -20.29 -5.40
CA GLY A 70 7.50 -18.89 -5.34
C GLY A 70 7.23 -18.30 -6.72
N GLU A 71 8.12 -18.55 -7.69
CA GLU A 71 7.95 -18.08 -9.07
C GLU A 71 6.70 -18.67 -9.73
N ARG A 72 6.47 -19.98 -9.56
CA ARG A 72 5.25 -20.64 -10.07
C ARG A 72 3.99 -20.09 -9.42
N ALA A 73 4.01 -19.86 -8.11
CA ALA A 73 2.88 -19.26 -7.40
C ALA A 73 2.59 -17.84 -7.90
N ALA A 74 3.64 -17.03 -8.13
CA ALA A 74 3.50 -15.70 -8.70
C ALA A 74 2.86 -15.75 -10.10
N ALA A 75 3.35 -16.64 -10.99
CA ALA A 75 2.78 -16.81 -12.33
C ALA A 75 1.29 -17.21 -12.29
N MET A 76 0.91 -18.14 -11.41
CA MET A 76 -0.49 -18.55 -11.24
C MET A 76 -1.36 -17.39 -10.71
N HIS A 77 -0.90 -16.67 -9.68
CA HIS A 77 -1.62 -15.52 -9.14
C HIS A 77 -1.79 -14.39 -10.17
N SER A 78 -0.77 -14.13 -10.99
CA SER A 78 -0.85 -13.17 -12.09
C SER A 78 -1.88 -13.58 -13.13
N LEU A 79 -1.86 -14.84 -13.59
CA LEU A 79 -2.84 -15.35 -14.57
C LEU A 79 -4.28 -15.27 -14.05
N ILE A 80 -4.50 -15.72 -12.82
CA ILE A 80 -5.84 -15.69 -12.19
C ILE A 80 -6.30 -14.25 -11.96
N GLY A 81 -5.37 -13.33 -11.65
CA GLY A 81 -5.68 -11.92 -11.44
C GLY A 81 -6.07 -11.19 -12.72
N THR A 82 -5.47 -11.53 -13.87
CA THR A 82 -5.71 -10.85 -15.16
C THR A 82 -6.83 -11.48 -15.99
N ALA A 83 -7.22 -12.73 -15.73
CA ALA A 83 -8.25 -13.45 -16.47
C ALA A 83 -9.64 -13.43 -15.78
N LYS A 84 -9.90 -12.44 -14.91
CA LYS A 84 -11.20 -12.24 -14.25
C LYS A 84 -12.18 -11.43 -15.08
#